data_AF-A0A935VUL1-F1
#
_entry.id   AF-A0A935VUL1-F1
#
_cell.length_a   1.000
_cell.length_b   1.000
_cell.length_c   1.000
_cell.angle_alpha   90.00
_cell.angle_beta   90.00
_cell.angle_gamma   90.00
#
_symmetry.space_group_name_H-M   'P 1'
#
loop_
_entity.id
_entity.type
_entity.pdbx_description
1 polymer ?
#
loop_
_entity_poly.entity_id
_entity_poly.type
_entity_poly.pdbx_seq_one_letter_code
_entity_poly.pdbx_strand_id
1 'polypeptide(L)'
;MFLFDEVDFVQTQNLPLGDLWAFLPLGYLVTILIETPILFFGLSQKLTTRQKLACGVWLTACTYPIVVLVLPAIFFGQSRALYLLVAEIFAPLGECILFWLAFRGRDILEKGDWTRSFSAIVIANLASFGFGEIMNAVGWFGLF
;
A
#
# COMPACT_ATOMS: atom_id res chain seq x y z
N MET A 1 25.82 26.43 -16.40
CA MET A 1 24.53 26.73 -17.07
C MET A 1 24.34 25.63 -18.10
N PHE A 2 23.20 24.94 -18.10
CA PHE A 2 22.84 23.76 -18.92
C PHE A 2 23.50 22.42 -18.56
N LEU A 3 22.93 21.70 -17.58
CA LEU A 3 22.98 20.22 -17.50
C LEU A 3 22.10 19.63 -16.37
N PHE A 4 21.25 20.46 -15.76
CA PHE A 4 20.13 20.04 -14.91
C PHE A 4 18.86 20.61 -15.51
N ASP A 5 18.64 20.34 -16.81
CA ASP A 5 17.31 20.51 -17.38
C ASP A 5 16.36 19.65 -16.54
N GLU A 6 15.39 20.33 -15.95
CA GLU A 6 14.13 19.87 -15.41
C GLU A 6 13.78 18.45 -15.84
N VAL A 7 14.28 17.47 -15.09
CA VAL A 7 13.61 16.17 -15.08
C VAL A 7 12.46 16.39 -14.12
N ASP A 8 11.29 16.72 -14.67
CA ASP A 8 10.00 16.75 -14.01
C ASP A 8 9.72 15.35 -13.43
N PHE A 9 10.35 15.03 -12.30
CA PHE A 9 10.13 13.82 -11.50
C PHE A 9 8.83 13.93 -10.68
N VAL A 10 7.77 14.46 -11.28
CA VAL A 10 6.47 14.69 -10.63
C VAL A 10 5.35 14.19 -11.53
N GLN A 11 5.27 12.88 -11.76
CA GLN A 11 4.32 12.37 -12.76
C GLN A 11 3.09 11.67 -12.19
N THR A 12 2.91 11.63 -10.87
CA THR A 12 1.67 11.11 -10.26
C THR A 12 0.94 12.04 -9.31
N GLN A 13 1.65 12.84 -8.50
CA GLN A 13 1.00 13.82 -7.62
C GLN A 13 0.32 14.96 -8.40
N ASN A 14 0.76 15.21 -9.63
CA ASN A 14 0.25 16.29 -10.47
C ASN A 14 -0.64 15.80 -11.62
N LEU A 15 -1.00 14.51 -11.65
CA LEU A 15 -1.91 14.02 -12.67
C LEU A 15 -3.29 14.65 -12.51
N PRO A 16 -4.01 14.88 -13.62
CA PRO A 16 -5.44 15.13 -13.56
C PRO A 16 -6.11 14.04 -12.71
N LEU A 17 -6.98 14.44 -11.77
CA LEU A 17 -7.65 13.49 -10.87
C LEU A 17 -8.32 12.32 -11.61
N GLY A 18 -8.77 12.53 -12.85
CA GLY A 18 -9.33 11.47 -13.71
C GLY A 18 -8.39 10.31 -14.00
N ASP A 19 -7.08 10.57 -14.14
CA ASP A 19 -6.10 9.52 -14.43
C ASP A 19 -5.81 8.66 -13.18
N LEU A 20 -5.87 9.26 -11.98
CA LEU A 20 -5.77 8.53 -10.71
C LEU A 20 -6.95 7.56 -10.51
N TRP A 21 -8.15 7.95 -10.94
CA TRP A 21 -9.32 7.07 -10.91
C TRP A 21 -9.21 5.89 -11.88
N ALA A 22 -8.64 6.10 -13.07
CA ALA A 22 -8.38 5.03 -14.03
C ALA A 22 -7.28 4.08 -13.54
N PHE A 23 -6.29 4.61 -12.83
CA PHE A 23 -5.19 3.85 -12.25
C PHE A 23 -5.63 2.99 -11.05
N LEU A 24 -6.54 3.49 -10.21
CA LEU A 24 -6.98 2.83 -8.97
C LEU A 24 -7.31 1.32 -9.12
N PRO A 25 -8.15 0.87 -10.06
CA PRO A 25 -8.47 -0.56 -10.16
C PRO A 25 -7.26 -1.40 -10.58
N LEU A 26 -6.40 -0.89 -11.47
CA LEU A 26 -5.22 -1.62 -11.93
C LEU A 26 -4.19 -1.74 -10.81
N GLY A 27 -3.84 -0.63 -10.18
CA GLY A 27 -2.85 -0.63 -9.12
C GLY A 27 -3.33 -1.38 -7.88
N TYR A 28 -4.64 -1.35 -7.57
CA TYR A 28 -5.23 -2.18 -6.51
C TYR A 28 -5.02 -3.68 -6.75
N LEU A 29 -5.24 -4.15 -7.99
CA LEU A 29 -5.02 -5.56 -8.34
C LEU A 29 -3.55 -5.95 -8.21
N VAL A 30 -2.63 -5.09 -8.67
CA VAL A 30 -1.18 -5.32 -8.54
C VAL A 30 -0.78 -5.38 -7.07
N THR A 31 -1.26 -4.45 -6.24
CA THR A 31 -1.01 -4.44 -4.80
C THR A 31 -1.50 -5.72 -4.14
N ILE A 32 -2.74 -6.16 -4.42
CA ILE A 32 -3.26 -7.44 -3.90
C ILE A 32 -2.36 -8.61 -4.31
N LEU A 33 -1.91 -8.65 -5.56
CA LEU A 33 -1.06 -9.75 -6.07
C LEU A 33 0.27 -9.82 -5.34
N ILE A 34 0.80 -8.71 -4.86
CA ILE A 34 2.06 -8.63 -4.11
C ILE A 34 1.83 -8.92 -2.62
N GLU A 35 0.83 -8.29 -2.01
CA GLU A 35 0.58 -8.35 -0.58
C GLU A 35 -0.01 -9.68 -0.15
N THR A 36 -0.94 -10.23 -0.94
CA THR A 36 -1.67 -11.46 -0.57
C THR A 36 -0.74 -12.65 -0.33
N PRO A 37 0.26 -12.95 -1.16
CA PRO A 37 1.23 -14.01 -0.87
C PRO A 37 1.97 -13.79 0.46
N ILE A 38 2.43 -12.57 0.72
CA ILE A 38 3.16 -12.22 1.94
C ILE A 38 2.26 -12.42 3.16
N LEU A 39 1.02 -11.95 3.10
CA LEU A 39 0.04 -12.14 4.17
C LEU A 39 -0.36 -13.61 4.35
N PHE A 40 -0.49 -14.36 3.26
CA PHE A 40 -0.87 -15.77 3.30
C PHE A 40 0.13 -16.61 4.12
N PHE A 41 1.43 -16.40 3.91
CA PHE A 41 2.50 -17.08 4.63
C PHE A 41 2.86 -16.40 5.96
N GLY A 42 2.72 -15.08 6.04
CA GLY A 42 3.10 -14.27 7.19
C GLY A 42 2.09 -14.30 8.33
N LEU A 43 0.78 -14.24 8.04
CA LEU A 43 -0.27 -14.26 9.07
C LEU A 43 -0.27 -15.57 9.88
N SER A 44 -0.81 -15.50 11.11
CA SER A 44 -0.89 -16.65 12.01
C SER A 44 -1.55 -17.87 11.35
N GLN A 45 -1.03 -19.06 11.66
CA GLN A 45 -1.56 -20.34 11.19
C GLN A 45 -2.95 -20.66 11.75
N LYS A 46 -3.38 -19.96 12.81
CA LYS A 46 -4.72 -20.11 13.39
C LYS A 46 -5.82 -19.47 12.53
N LEU A 47 -5.45 -18.61 11.58
CA LEU A 47 -6.40 -18.05 10.62
C LEU A 47 -6.65 -19.03 9.48
N THR A 48 -7.92 -19.17 9.10
CA THR A 48 -8.32 -19.97 7.95
C THR A 48 -7.78 -19.36 6.65
N THR A 49 -7.56 -20.21 5.64
CA THR A 49 -7.14 -19.79 4.28
C THR A 49 -8.04 -18.69 3.72
N ARG A 50 -9.36 -18.77 3.94
CA ARG A 50 -10.31 -17.75 3.50
C ARG A 50 -10.11 -16.41 4.20
N GLN A 51 -9.85 -16.42 5.51
CA GLN A 51 -9.56 -15.20 6.26
C GLN A 51 -8.26 -14.55 5.79
N LYS A 52 -7.22 -15.34 5.51
CA LYS A 52 -5.94 -14.82 5.00
C LYS A 52 -6.09 -14.15 3.65
N LEU A 53 -6.78 -14.80 2.70
CA LEU A 53 -7.08 -14.22 1.38
C LEU A 53 -7.98 -12.98 1.50
N ALA A 54 -9.01 -13.04 2.35
CA ALA A 54 -9.88 -11.89 2.59
C ALA A 54 -9.11 -10.71 3.18
N CYS A 55 -8.13 -10.94 4.08
CA CYS A 55 -7.27 -9.88 4.59
C CYS A 55 -6.49 -9.19 3.47
N GLY A 56 -5.87 -9.95 2.56
CA GLY A 56 -5.10 -9.38 1.46
C GLY A 56 -5.93 -8.57 0.46
N VAL A 57 -7.22 -8.83 0.35
CA VAL A 57 -8.11 -8.03 -0.51
C VAL A 57 -8.72 -6.85 0.25
N TRP A 58 -9.20 -7.10 1.46
CA TRP A 58 -10.03 -6.15 2.21
C TRP A 58 -9.23 -5.06 2.92
N LEU A 59 -8.05 -5.39 3.47
CA LEU A 59 -7.21 -4.39 4.12
C LEU A 59 -6.78 -3.31 3.12
N THR A 60 -6.23 -3.76 1.99
CA THR A 60 -5.86 -2.92 0.86
C THR A 60 -7.05 -2.14 0.30
N ALA A 61 -8.26 -2.72 0.25
CA ALA A 61 -9.46 -2.01 -0.23
C ALA A 61 -9.79 -0.76 0.59
N CYS A 62 -9.45 -0.77 1.89
CA CYS A 62 -9.72 0.34 2.79
C CYS A 62 -8.61 1.40 2.77
N THR A 63 -7.36 1.03 2.51
CA THR A 63 -6.19 1.92 2.58
C THR A 63 -5.77 2.46 1.21
N TYR A 64 -5.87 1.65 0.17
CA TYR A 64 -5.38 1.97 -1.17
C TYR A 64 -6.07 3.20 -1.81
N PRO A 65 -7.41 3.36 -1.76
CA PRO A 65 -8.05 4.56 -2.29
C PRO A 65 -7.57 5.84 -1.61
N ILE A 66 -7.23 5.78 -0.33
CA ILE A 66 -6.69 6.93 0.42
C ILE A 66 -5.29 7.24 -0.09
N VAL A 67 -4.43 6.22 -0.22
CA VAL A 67 -3.05 6.38 -0.72
C VAL A 67 -3.01 6.92 -2.15
N VAL A 68 -3.96 6.55 -3.01
CA VAL A 68 -3.91 6.86 -4.45
C VAL A 68 -4.73 8.08 -4.84
N LEU A 69 -5.82 8.38 -4.13
CA LEU A 69 -6.68 9.52 -4.46
C LEU A 69 -6.50 10.66 -3.46
N VAL A 70 -6.50 10.35 -2.16
CA VAL A 70 -6.57 11.38 -1.10
C VAL A 70 -5.20 11.96 -0.81
N LEU A 71 -4.18 11.12 -0.60
CA LEU A 71 -2.83 11.59 -0.31
C LEU A 71 -2.25 12.43 -1.46
N PRO A 72 -2.37 12.04 -2.75
CA PRO A 72 -1.86 12.87 -3.84
C PRO A 72 -2.55 14.23 -3.93
N ALA A 73 -3.87 14.28 -3.67
CA ALA A 73 -4.62 15.53 -3.62
C ALA A 73 -4.19 16.46 -2.46
N ILE A 74 -3.90 15.90 -1.28
CA ILE A 74 -3.43 16.67 -0.11
C ILE A 74 -1.99 17.16 -0.33
N PHE A 75 -1.14 16.33 -0.91
CA PHE A 75 0.28 16.62 -1.14
C PHE A 75 0.54 17.20 -2.55
N PHE A 76 -0.47 17.75 -3.22
CA PHE A 76 -0.31 18.40 -4.52
C PHE A 76 0.72 19.53 -4.44
N GLY A 77 1.70 19.54 -5.34
CA GLY A 77 2.81 20.51 -5.33
C GLY A 77 3.83 20.35 -4.18
N GLN A 78 3.75 19.27 -3.39
CA GLN A 78 4.75 18.91 -2.38
C GLN A 78 5.78 17.92 -2.92
N SER A 79 6.86 17.68 -2.18
CA SER A 79 7.87 16.71 -2.57
C SER A 79 7.34 15.28 -2.53
N ARG A 80 7.71 14.48 -3.54
CA ARG A 80 7.37 13.05 -3.64
C ARG A 80 7.84 12.24 -2.43
N ALA A 81 9.02 12.55 -1.91
CA ALA A 81 9.56 11.89 -0.72
C ALA A 81 8.67 12.11 0.51
N LEU A 82 8.05 13.29 0.65
CA LEU A 82 7.12 13.56 1.75
C LEU A 82 5.84 12.75 1.59
N TYR A 83 5.28 12.70 0.38
CA TYR A 83 4.12 11.84 0.08
C TYR A 83 4.39 10.36 0.38
N LEU A 84 5.52 9.83 -0.11
CA LEU A 84 5.90 8.43 0.11
C LEU A 84 6.09 8.13 1.58
N LEU A 85 6.81 8.99 2.32
CA LEU A 85 7.00 8.83 3.76
C LEU A 85 5.67 8.75 4.51
N VAL A 86 4.71 9.62 4.16
CA VAL A 86 3.37 9.59 4.79
C VAL A 86 2.61 8.33 4.38
N ALA A 87 2.66 7.94 3.10
CA ALA A 87 1.96 6.76 2.59
C ALA A 87 2.51 5.45 3.21
N GLU A 88 3.82 5.32 3.32
CA GLU A 88 4.53 4.16 3.91
C GLU A 88 4.27 4.02 5.41
N ILE A 89 3.88 5.08 6.10
CA ILE A 89 3.46 5.02 7.51
C ILE A 89 1.95 4.76 7.60
N PHE A 90 1.17 5.49 6.81
CA PHE A 90 -0.28 5.46 6.86
C PHE A 90 -0.84 4.08 6.52
N ALA A 91 -0.42 3.48 5.41
CA ALA A 91 -0.97 2.23 4.93
C ALA A 91 -0.77 1.07 5.93
N PRO A 92 0.46 0.73 6.36
CA PRO A 92 0.64 -0.37 7.31
C PRO A 92 0.01 -0.10 8.68
N LEU A 93 0.02 1.16 9.15
CA LEU A 93 -0.64 1.51 10.41
C LEU A 93 -2.16 1.32 10.31
N GLY A 94 -2.78 1.82 9.23
CA GLY A 94 -4.20 1.66 8.94
C GLY A 94 -4.60 0.19 8.86
N GLU A 95 -3.82 -0.61 8.12
CA GLU A 95 -4.10 -2.04 7.97
C GLU A 95 -3.90 -2.82 9.27
N CYS A 96 -2.91 -2.48 10.10
CA CYS A 96 -2.77 -3.08 11.42
C CYS A 96 -3.97 -2.77 12.32
N ILE A 97 -4.47 -1.53 12.29
CA ILE A 97 -5.67 -1.14 13.04
C ILE A 97 -6.90 -1.89 12.53
N LEU A 98 -7.10 -1.96 11.21
CA LEU A 98 -8.21 -2.68 10.60
C LEU A 98 -8.17 -4.19 10.91
N PHE A 99 -6.99 -4.80 10.80
CA PHE A 99 -6.78 -6.21 11.18
C PHE A 99 -7.09 -6.43 12.68
N TRP A 100 -6.61 -5.54 13.54
CA TRP A 100 -6.92 -5.61 14.97
C TRP A 100 -8.42 -5.50 15.23
N LEU A 101 -9.11 -4.55 14.61
CA LEU A 101 -10.57 -4.41 14.74
C LEU A 101 -11.31 -5.66 14.27
N ALA A 102 -10.84 -6.34 13.22
CA ALA A 102 -11.47 -7.54 12.69
C ALA A 102 -11.35 -8.77 13.62
N PHE A 103 -10.26 -8.87 14.41
CA PHE A 103 -9.93 -10.09 15.16
C PHE A 103 -9.83 -9.94 16.70
N ARG A 104 -9.81 -8.71 17.26
CA ARG A 104 -9.59 -8.45 18.71
C ARG A 104 -10.59 -9.10 19.68
N GLY A 105 -11.75 -9.53 19.20
CA GLY A 105 -12.81 -10.14 20.03
C GLY A 105 -13.09 -11.61 19.71
N ARG A 106 -12.23 -12.29 18.94
CA ARG A 106 -12.48 -13.67 18.51
C ARG A 106 -11.73 -14.73 19.33
N ASP A 107 -10.88 -14.34 20.28
CA ASP A 107 -10.00 -15.24 21.07
C ASP A 107 -9.18 -16.26 20.24
N ILE A 108 -8.97 -15.97 18.94
CA ILE A 108 -8.22 -16.83 18.01
C ILE A 108 -6.71 -16.61 18.17
N LEU A 109 -6.29 -15.37 18.44
CA LEU A 109 -4.89 -14.95 18.34
C LEU A 109 -4.30 -14.71 19.73
N GLU A 110 -3.17 -15.34 20.01
CA GLU A 110 -2.35 -15.06 21.20
C GLU A 110 -1.43 -13.85 20.96
N LYS A 111 -0.77 -13.36 22.01
CA LYS A 111 0.14 -12.20 21.91
C LYS A 111 1.21 -12.36 20.82
N GLY A 112 1.79 -13.55 20.66
CA GLY A 112 2.78 -13.83 19.61
C GLY A 112 2.19 -13.90 18.20
N ASP A 113 0.92 -14.30 18.07
CA ASP A 113 0.22 -14.30 16.79
C ASP A 113 -0.06 -12.88 16.29
N TRP A 114 -0.36 -11.96 17.22
CA TRP A 114 -0.57 -10.54 16.93
C TRP A 114 0.69 -9.88 16.39
N THR A 115 1.83 -10.04 17.08
CA THR A 115 3.10 -9.43 16.63
C THR A 115 3.52 -9.97 15.27
N ARG A 116 3.44 -11.29 15.08
CA ARG A 116 3.70 -11.93 13.78
C ARG A 116 2.81 -11.35 12.68
N SER A 117 1.50 -11.22 12.94
CA SER A 117 0.54 -10.74 11.95
C SER A 117 0.76 -9.26 11.60
N PHE A 118 1.05 -8.41 12.59
CA PHE A 118 1.40 -7.01 12.33
C PHE A 118 2.70 -6.88 11.54
N SER A 119 3.74 -7.64 11.88
CA SER A 119 4.97 -7.66 11.08
C SER A 119 4.72 -8.11 9.64
N ALA A 120 3.88 -9.12 9.43
CA ALA A 120 3.51 -9.57 8.09
C ALA A 120 2.79 -8.47 7.29
N ILE A 121 1.86 -7.75 7.92
CA ILE A 121 1.14 -6.62 7.30
C ILE A 121 2.10 -5.50 6.92
N VAL A 122 2.99 -5.11 7.82
CA VAL A 122 4.01 -4.08 7.55
C VAL A 122 4.91 -4.50 6.38
N ILE A 123 5.42 -5.73 6.37
CA ILE A 123 6.27 -6.25 5.29
C ILE A 123 5.51 -6.27 3.96
N ALA A 124 4.23 -6.68 3.97
CA ALA A 124 3.41 -6.70 2.77
C ALA A 124 3.25 -5.30 2.15
N ASN A 125 2.89 -4.32 2.98
CA ASN A 125 2.75 -2.92 2.54
C ASN A 125 4.08 -2.39 1.99
N LEU A 126 5.17 -2.53 2.73
CA LEU A 126 6.49 -2.05 2.28
C LEU A 126 6.96 -2.73 0.99
N ALA A 127 6.64 -4.01 0.79
CA ALA A 127 6.93 -4.72 -0.46
C ALA A 127 6.12 -4.16 -1.63
N SER A 128 4.84 -3.83 -1.41
CA SER A 128 3.99 -3.17 -2.42
C SER A 128 4.50 -1.78 -2.79
N PHE A 129 4.87 -0.95 -1.81
CA PHE A 129 5.50 0.36 -2.05
C PHE A 129 6.85 0.22 -2.78
N GLY A 130 7.71 -0.69 -2.33
CA GLY A 130 9.01 -0.94 -2.97
C GLY A 130 8.86 -1.41 -4.41
N PHE A 131 7.85 -2.23 -4.70
CA PHE A 131 7.53 -2.61 -6.08
C PHE A 131 7.04 -1.42 -6.91
N GLY A 132 6.20 -0.56 -6.34
CA GLY A 132 5.78 0.70 -6.97
C GLY A 132 6.97 1.61 -7.32
N GLU A 133 7.94 1.75 -6.41
CA GLU A 133 9.17 2.53 -6.66
C GLU A 133 10.02 1.93 -7.79
N ILE A 134 10.15 0.59 -7.84
CA ILE A 134 10.88 -0.08 -8.92
C ILE A 134 10.19 0.16 -10.26
N MET A 135 8.86 0.00 -10.32
CA MET A 135 8.09 0.24 -11.54
C MET A 135 8.21 1.67 -12.04
N ASN A 136 8.24 2.64 -11.12
CA ASN A 136 8.50 4.03 -11.45
C ASN A 136 9.91 4.19 -12.07
N ALA A 137 10.94 3.67 -11.39
CA ALA A 137 12.32 3.81 -11.83
C ALA A 137 12.60 3.22 -13.23
N VAL A 138 11.87 2.17 -13.64
CA VAL A 138 12.01 1.55 -14.97
C VAL A 138 11.09 2.16 -16.04
N GLY A 139 10.28 3.18 -15.70
CA GLY A 139 9.39 3.84 -16.64
C GLY A 139 8.29 2.93 -17.22
N TRP A 140 8.00 1.79 -16.55
CA TRP A 140 7.05 0.77 -17.02
C TRP A 140 5.62 1.32 -17.10
N PHE A 141 5.38 2.44 -16.43
CA PHE A 141 4.23 3.29 -16.60
C PHE A 141 4.76 4.73 -16.59
N GLY A 142 4.59 5.47 -17.68
CA GLY A 142 4.78 6.94 -17.74
C GLY A 142 3.74 7.69 -16.89
N LEU A 143 3.60 7.22 -15.66
CA LEU A 143 2.51 7.38 -14.71
C LEU A 143 3.11 7.16 -13.31
N PHE A 144 4.30 7.72 -13.02
CA PHE A 144 4.85 7.90 -11.67
C PHE A 144 5.80 9.10 -11.60
#